data_AF-A0A7Z9KX31-F1
#
_entry.id   AF-A0A7Z9KX31-F1
#
_cell.length_a   1.000
_cell.length_b   1.000
_cell.length_c   1.000
_cell.angle_alpha   90.00
_cell.angle_beta   90.00
_cell.angle_gamma   90.00
#
_symmetry.space_group_name_H-M   'P 1'
#
loop_
_entity.id
_entity.type
_entity.pdbx_description
1 polymer ?
#
loop_
_entity_poly.entity_id
_entity_poly.type
_entity_poly.pdbx_seq_one_letter_code
_entity_poly.pdbx_strand_id
1 'polypeptide(L)'
;MNNNGLVEGALPHELTRTPASALIGRLAAQSNLMLSHFEHRVEFSLPEAWLPVGRADLSEAPGWQNGVLTESKYQAFRHDRISGSFHPGHRAKWTAHELCHGLVGFAWQPGAGRFFHALSARLAEVLPVALWYFFDEAGLQRCAKHQGQGPLFRTFCPACETAATDGPCIDSPDAEQWMVKGRDFVARELSAVRQSIHEGQMISHRVASLDLADDALTYAGAHAERLNSEAFHSYVDLYCSRDTGYHADLESLIARVEELSSALVEGTSASAFATDRWCWVAQDLGWRLLQIWTETEGKAAETLHGLVVELAESRNEQGVEKTISAYRDLAAEWYLPEAEELFAVGYDLPDGLGHSVQQVTEGLESALPSVMELLEDPATVVAEFVAKDRPQRIALGRRFSTFLSQKNQDFVADVARFEAAVMHPLPADLNTLSLVPDAFNTEPDMTWIRTENGELLDLAFDVPELLEQLLSQQSLLPEQCVGTVLAVVSLADGELGLLSLSPAATKQLQVAPGESVDLSVLEDGEWSLLVEHGLIIPARYC
;
A
#
# COMPACT_ATOMS: atom_id res chain seq x y z
N MET A 1 7.50 -20.40 -16.88
CA MET A 1 6.35 -21.16 -16.34
C MET A 1 5.11 -20.32 -16.61
N ASN A 2 4.01 -20.92 -17.08
CA ASN A 2 2.77 -20.19 -17.37
C ASN A 2 2.14 -19.70 -16.06
N ASN A 3 2.36 -18.42 -15.70
CA ASN A 3 1.52 -17.76 -14.71
C ASN A 3 0.09 -17.73 -15.26
N ASN A 4 -0.88 -18.11 -14.43
CA ASN A 4 -2.31 -18.27 -14.75
C ASN A 4 -3.03 -16.94 -15.11
N GLY A 5 -2.39 -16.03 -15.84
CA GLY A 5 -2.88 -14.67 -16.07
C GLY A 5 -2.92 -13.81 -14.79
N LEU A 6 -2.19 -14.21 -13.75
CA LEU A 6 -2.10 -13.49 -12.48
C LEU A 6 -0.83 -12.62 -12.47
N VAL A 7 -0.94 -11.43 -11.90
CA VAL A 7 0.17 -10.50 -11.66
C VAL A 7 0.82 -10.88 -10.32
N GLU A 8 2.14 -11.09 -10.31
CA GLU A 8 2.90 -11.37 -9.09
C GLU A 8 2.78 -10.19 -8.10
N GLY A 9 2.59 -10.51 -6.82
CA GLY A 9 2.42 -9.49 -5.76
C GLY A 9 1.03 -8.86 -5.68
N ALA A 10 0.12 -9.15 -6.63
CA ALA A 10 -1.25 -8.62 -6.62
C ALA A 10 -2.26 -9.60 -6.01
N LEU A 11 -3.26 -9.05 -5.32
CA LEU A 11 -4.43 -9.80 -4.87
C LEU A 11 -5.43 -9.95 -6.04
N PRO A 12 -5.81 -11.18 -6.45
CA PRO A 12 -6.63 -11.38 -7.65
C PRO A 12 -7.95 -10.62 -7.65
N HIS A 13 -8.65 -10.58 -6.50
CA HIS A 13 -9.94 -9.90 -6.38
C HIS A 13 -9.84 -8.38 -6.60
N GLU A 14 -8.68 -7.77 -6.32
CA GLU A 14 -8.45 -6.35 -6.55
C GLU A 14 -8.36 -6.02 -8.03
N LEU A 15 -7.87 -6.96 -8.84
CA LEU A 15 -7.82 -6.82 -10.30
C LEU A 15 -9.15 -7.16 -10.97
N THR A 16 -10.12 -7.77 -10.27
CA THR A 16 -11.42 -8.14 -10.85
C THR A 16 -12.59 -7.32 -10.29
N ARG A 17 -12.33 -6.32 -9.44
CA ARG A 17 -13.39 -5.53 -8.79
C ARG A 17 -14.23 -4.66 -9.73
N THR A 18 -13.67 -4.25 -10.87
CA THR A 18 -14.31 -3.42 -11.89
C THR A 18 -13.88 -3.89 -13.29
N PRO A 19 -14.62 -3.55 -14.36
CA PRO A 19 -14.18 -3.83 -15.72
C PRO A 19 -12.84 -3.17 -16.09
N ALA A 20 -12.60 -1.95 -15.59
CA ALA A 20 -11.37 -1.19 -15.83
C ALA A 20 -10.16 -1.85 -15.16
N SER A 21 -10.26 -2.16 -13.86
CA SER A 21 -9.26 -2.93 -13.12
C SER A 21 -8.95 -4.27 -13.80
N ALA A 22 -9.97 -4.96 -14.31
CA ALA A 22 -9.80 -6.24 -15.01
C ALA A 22 -9.03 -6.11 -16.32
N LEU A 23 -9.22 -5.02 -17.07
CA LEU A 23 -8.42 -4.75 -18.26
C LEU A 23 -6.96 -4.48 -17.90
N ILE A 24 -6.71 -3.62 -16.92
CA ILE A 24 -5.36 -3.29 -16.45
C ILE A 24 -4.64 -4.53 -15.94
N GLY A 25 -5.29 -5.34 -15.09
CA GLY A 25 -4.74 -6.58 -14.59
C GLY A 25 -4.35 -7.57 -15.70
N ARG A 26 -5.18 -7.70 -16.75
CA ARG A 26 -4.84 -8.55 -17.91
C ARG A 26 -3.65 -8.02 -18.69
N LEU A 27 -3.62 -6.72 -18.99
CA LEU A 27 -2.51 -6.11 -19.73
C LEU A 27 -1.20 -6.18 -18.92
N ALA A 28 -1.27 -5.98 -17.62
CA ALA A 28 -0.14 -6.11 -16.70
C ALA A 28 0.39 -7.54 -16.66
N ALA A 29 -0.50 -8.54 -16.55
CA ALA A 29 -0.12 -9.95 -16.60
C ALA A 29 0.51 -10.33 -17.95
N GLN A 30 -0.03 -9.84 -19.06
CA GLN A 30 0.55 -10.03 -20.40
C GLN A 30 1.93 -9.36 -20.55
N SER A 31 2.15 -8.28 -19.82
CA SER A 31 3.42 -7.54 -19.78
C SER A 31 4.39 -8.08 -18.72
N ASN A 32 4.02 -9.16 -18.02
CA ASN A 32 4.77 -9.72 -16.87
C ASN A 32 5.09 -8.71 -15.76
N LEU A 33 4.30 -7.63 -15.63
CA LEU A 33 4.46 -6.67 -14.54
C LEU A 33 4.23 -7.35 -13.19
N MET A 34 4.85 -6.80 -12.15
CA MET A 34 4.79 -7.28 -10.78
C MET A 34 4.62 -6.13 -9.80
N LEU A 35 4.17 -6.45 -8.59
CA LEU A 35 4.17 -5.54 -7.45
C LEU A 35 5.18 -6.01 -6.41
N SER A 36 5.98 -5.06 -5.90
CA SER A 36 6.81 -5.28 -4.71
C SER A 36 6.01 -5.02 -3.44
N HIS A 37 6.12 -5.89 -2.45
CA HIS A 37 5.58 -5.67 -1.12
C HIS A 37 6.32 -4.51 -0.43
N PHE A 38 5.62 -3.40 -0.21
CA PHE A 38 6.22 -2.14 0.23
C PHE A 38 6.96 -2.28 1.56
N GLU A 39 6.32 -2.92 2.55
CA GLU A 39 6.88 -3.11 3.89
C GLU A 39 8.09 -4.06 3.95
N HIS A 40 8.35 -4.82 2.88
CA HIS A 40 9.47 -5.76 2.80
C HIS A 40 10.63 -5.22 1.97
N ARG A 41 10.43 -4.09 1.29
CA ARG A 41 11.44 -3.47 0.44
C ARG A 41 12.22 -2.46 1.26
N VAL A 42 13.55 -2.52 1.17
CA VAL A 42 14.42 -1.47 1.70
C VAL A 42 14.50 -0.33 0.69
N GLU A 43 14.13 0.88 1.12
CA GLU A 43 14.36 2.10 0.34
C GLU A 43 15.67 2.74 0.81
N PHE A 44 16.66 2.83 -0.07
CA PHE A 44 17.93 3.45 0.27
C PHE A 44 17.82 4.97 0.31
N SER A 45 18.56 5.58 1.23
CA SER A 45 18.82 7.02 1.21
C SER A 45 19.28 7.45 -0.18
N LEU A 46 18.77 8.59 -0.65
CA LEU A 46 19.23 9.15 -1.90
C LEU A 46 20.68 9.63 -1.74
N PRO A 47 21.54 9.40 -2.74
CA PRO A 47 22.83 10.03 -2.83
C PRO A 47 22.75 11.55 -2.64
N GLU A 48 23.73 12.15 -1.97
CA GLU A 48 23.72 13.59 -1.66
C GLU A 48 23.53 14.44 -2.94
N ALA A 49 24.19 14.04 -4.04
CA ALA A 49 24.11 14.71 -5.33
C ALA A 49 22.73 14.63 -6.00
N TRP A 50 21.84 13.75 -5.54
CA TRP A 50 20.48 13.59 -6.06
C TRP A 50 19.43 14.32 -5.25
N LEU A 51 19.80 14.85 -4.07
CA LEU A 51 18.87 15.57 -3.21
C LEU A 51 18.35 16.85 -3.90
N PRO A 52 17.07 17.18 -3.72
CA PRO A 52 16.46 18.31 -4.41
C PRO A 52 17.01 19.65 -3.90
N VAL A 53 17.59 20.42 -4.81
CA VAL A 53 18.19 21.73 -4.49
C VAL A 53 17.11 22.72 -4.03
N GLY A 54 17.26 23.23 -2.79
CA GLY A 54 16.37 24.23 -2.21
C GLY A 54 14.98 23.72 -1.82
N ARG A 55 14.79 22.39 -1.74
CA ARG A 55 13.52 21.72 -1.43
C ARG A 55 13.71 20.55 -0.47
N ALA A 56 14.32 20.80 0.70
CA ALA A 56 14.51 19.78 1.74
C ALA A 56 13.18 19.16 2.24
N ASP A 57 12.06 19.85 2.03
CA ASP A 57 10.70 19.32 2.26
C ASP A 57 10.35 18.13 1.35
N LEU A 58 11.12 17.88 0.29
CA LEU A 58 10.94 16.78 -0.65
C LEU A 58 11.96 15.64 -0.46
N SER A 59 12.75 15.66 0.62
CA SER A 59 13.82 14.67 0.87
C SER A 59 13.57 13.73 2.05
N GLU A 60 12.36 13.71 2.62
CA GLU A 60 12.05 12.84 3.75
C GLU A 60 11.90 11.39 3.29
N ALA A 61 12.69 10.50 3.90
CA ALA A 61 12.63 9.06 3.66
C ALA A 61 11.41 8.44 4.37
N PRO A 62 10.87 7.32 3.85
CA PRO A 62 9.85 6.55 4.55
C PRO A 62 10.29 6.17 5.96
N GLY A 63 9.37 6.24 6.92
CA GLY A 63 9.62 5.86 8.30
C GLY A 63 8.46 5.07 8.90
N TRP A 64 8.78 4.09 9.73
CA TRP A 64 7.79 3.36 10.51
C TRP A 64 7.23 4.25 11.61
N GLN A 65 5.91 4.37 11.64
CA GLN A 65 5.18 4.99 12.72
C GLN A 65 3.97 4.13 13.06
N ASN A 66 3.93 3.67 14.30
CA ASN A 66 2.86 2.85 14.84
C ASN A 66 2.52 1.64 13.95
N GLY A 67 3.50 0.98 13.32
CA GLY A 67 3.25 -0.14 12.41
C GLY A 67 2.75 0.23 11.01
N VAL A 68 2.74 1.52 10.65
CA VAL A 68 2.58 2.00 9.27
C VAL A 68 3.91 2.52 8.76
N LEU A 69 4.39 1.95 7.64
CA LEU A 69 5.51 2.54 6.91
C LEU A 69 4.96 3.68 6.06
N THR A 70 5.23 4.92 6.45
CA THR A 70 4.66 6.08 5.76
C THR A 70 5.37 6.31 4.42
N GLU A 71 4.61 6.32 3.32
CA GLU A 71 5.17 6.55 2.00
C GLU A 71 5.38 8.06 1.75
N SER A 72 6.62 8.45 1.49
CA SER A 72 6.93 9.83 1.09
C SER A 72 6.48 10.05 -0.36
N LYS A 73 5.41 10.85 -0.54
CA LYS A 73 4.70 11.03 -1.83
C LYS A 73 5.62 11.23 -3.03
N TYR A 74 6.71 11.99 -2.88
CA TYR A 74 7.60 12.34 -3.99
C TYR A 74 8.99 11.69 -3.91
N GLN A 75 9.30 10.90 -2.89
CA GLN A 75 10.57 10.15 -2.83
C GLN A 75 10.37 8.71 -3.27
N ALA A 76 9.31 8.08 -2.75
CA ALA A 76 8.98 6.69 -3.00
C ALA A 76 8.34 6.49 -4.39
N PHE A 77 7.54 7.46 -4.82
CA PHE A 77 6.85 7.39 -6.10
C PHE A 77 7.77 7.79 -7.25
N ARG A 78 8.06 6.85 -8.16
CA ARG A 78 8.98 7.05 -9.29
C ARG A 78 8.40 6.43 -10.57
N HIS A 79 8.09 7.24 -11.57
CA HIS A 79 7.56 6.75 -12.84
C HIS A 79 8.51 5.83 -13.62
N ASP A 80 9.81 5.98 -13.40
CA ASP A 80 10.86 5.13 -13.98
C ASP A 80 11.04 3.78 -13.27
N ARG A 81 10.36 3.58 -12.13
CA ARG A 81 10.25 2.29 -11.43
C ARG A 81 8.97 1.60 -11.90
N ILE A 82 9.12 0.72 -12.88
CA ILE A 82 8.00 0.04 -13.53
C ILE A 82 7.34 -1.02 -12.63
N SER A 83 8.11 -1.64 -11.73
CA SER A 83 7.57 -2.52 -10.67
C SER A 83 6.84 -1.69 -9.62
N GLY A 84 5.51 -1.73 -9.66
CA GLY A 84 4.64 -0.98 -8.76
C GLY A 84 4.71 -1.46 -7.31
N SER A 85 4.10 -0.70 -6.41
CA SER A 85 4.12 -0.97 -4.97
C SER A 85 2.81 -1.57 -4.47
N PHE A 86 2.88 -2.73 -3.79
CA PHE A 86 1.79 -3.21 -2.95
C PHE A 86 1.97 -2.67 -1.52
N HIS A 87 1.18 -1.68 -1.16
CA HIS A 87 1.18 -1.09 0.18
C HIS A 87 -0.03 -1.56 1.02
N PRO A 88 0.14 -2.32 2.12
CA PRO A 88 -0.98 -2.87 2.90
C PRO A 88 -2.00 -1.83 3.40
N GLY A 89 -1.54 -0.62 3.74
CA GLY A 89 -2.39 0.51 4.14
C GLY A 89 -3.21 1.19 3.02
N HIS A 90 -3.00 0.87 1.75
CA HIS A 90 -3.76 1.46 0.63
C HIS A 90 -5.06 0.70 0.35
N ARG A 91 -6.01 1.38 -0.31
CA ARG A 91 -7.26 0.75 -0.75
C ARG A 91 -7.00 -0.26 -1.86
N ALA A 92 -7.88 -1.26 -2.00
CA ALA A 92 -7.72 -2.31 -3.01
C ALA A 92 -7.60 -1.79 -4.47
N LYS A 93 -8.22 -0.65 -4.81
CA LYS A 93 -8.07 -0.04 -6.14
C LYS A 93 -6.66 0.50 -6.43
N TRP A 94 -5.78 0.56 -5.43
CA TRP A 94 -4.39 0.99 -5.58
C TRP A 94 -3.58 0.02 -6.44
N THR A 95 -3.88 -1.28 -6.38
CA THR A 95 -3.19 -2.30 -7.19
C THR A 95 -3.34 -2.03 -8.68
N ALA A 96 -4.56 -1.79 -9.17
CA ALA A 96 -4.76 -1.46 -10.58
C ALA A 96 -4.15 -0.09 -10.94
N HIS A 97 -4.19 0.89 -10.03
CA HIS A 97 -3.54 2.19 -10.20
C HIS A 97 -2.03 2.06 -10.42
N GLU A 98 -1.33 1.33 -9.56
CA GLU A 98 0.12 1.08 -9.65
C GLU A 98 0.51 0.34 -10.92
N LEU A 99 -0.24 -0.70 -11.29
CA LEU A 99 -0.01 -1.42 -12.53
C LEU A 99 -0.27 -0.54 -13.76
N CYS A 100 -1.20 0.41 -13.67
CA CYS A 100 -1.46 1.37 -14.73
C CYS A 100 -0.27 2.31 -14.94
N HIS A 101 0.43 2.75 -13.88
CA HIS A 101 1.69 3.47 -14.00
C HIS A 101 2.72 2.67 -14.80
N GLY A 102 2.91 1.40 -14.44
CA GLY A 102 3.82 0.50 -15.15
C GLY A 102 3.47 0.34 -16.63
N LEU A 103 2.18 0.22 -16.97
CA LEU A 103 1.70 0.09 -18.37
C LEU A 103 1.86 1.37 -19.21
N VAL A 104 1.72 2.54 -18.59
CA VAL A 104 1.94 3.84 -19.24
C VAL A 104 3.44 4.04 -19.48
N GLY A 105 4.25 3.77 -18.46
CA GLY A 105 5.69 3.94 -18.48
C GLY A 105 6.11 5.40 -18.27
N PHE A 106 7.32 5.75 -18.72
CA PHE A 106 7.90 7.08 -18.51
C PHE A 106 8.62 7.60 -19.75
N ALA A 107 8.69 8.92 -19.90
CA ALA A 107 9.51 9.57 -20.92
C ALA A 107 10.75 10.22 -20.33
N TRP A 108 11.88 10.04 -21.01
CA TRP A 108 13.14 10.66 -20.65
C TRP A 108 14.02 10.86 -21.89
N GLN A 109 14.89 11.87 -21.86
CA GLN A 109 15.94 12.04 -22.85
C GLN A 109 17.17 12.74 -22.22
N PRO A 110 18.38 12.50 -22.74
CA PRO A 110 19.59 13.18 -22.30
C PRO A 110 19.46 14.70 -22.27
N GLY A 111 19.79 15.33 -21.13
CA GLY A 111 19.77 16.80 -20.99
C GLY A 111 18.36 17.42 -20.96
N ALA A 112 17.32 16.62 -20.72
CA ALA A 112 15.97 17.12 -20.53
C ALA A 112 15.90 18.11 -19.35
N GLY A 113 15.27 19.26 -19.56
CA GLY A 113 15.03 20.23 -18.49
C GLY A 113 13.87 19.83 -17.57
N ARG A 114 13.76 20.50 -16.41
CA ARG A 114 12.66 20.31 -15.43
C ARG A 114 11.26 20.39 -16.05
N PHE A 115 11.07 21.24 -17.06
CA PHE A 115 9.80 21.35 -17.78
C PHE A 115 9.42 20.06 -18.52
N PHE A 116 10.40 19.41 -19.17
CA PHE A 116 10.17 18.12 -19.82
C PHE A 116 9.84 17.04 -18.79
N HIS A 117 10.58 16.98 -17.68
CA HIS A 117 10.31 16.01 -16.61
C HIS A 117 8.94 16.21 -15.97
N ALA A 118 8.50 17.46 -15.79
CA ALA A 118 7.15 17.77 -15.32
C ALA A 118 6.08 17.29 -16.32
N LEU A 119 6.25 17.55 -17.62
CA LEU A 119 5.27 17.05 -18.61
C LEU A 119 5.25 15.53 -18.71
N SER A 120 6.42 14.88 -18.62
CA SER A 120 6.55 13.42 -18.58
C SER A 120 5.82 12.83 -17.36
N ALA A 121 6.07 13.38 -16.17
CA ALA A 121 5.40 12.95 -14.94
C ALA A 121 3.88 13.16 -15.00
N ARG A 122 3.43 14.31 -15.49
CA ARG A 122 2.01 14.58 -15.70
C ARG A 122 1.37 13.54 -16.61
N LEU A 123 2.01 13.20 -17.73
CA LEU A 123 1.52 12.20 -18.67
C LEU A 123 1.45 10.80 -18.06
N ALA A 124 2.45 10.43 -17.25
CA ALA A 124 2.44 9.17 -16.51
C ALA A 124 1.27 9.08 -15.51
N GLU A 125 0.82 10.21 -14.96
CA GLU A 125 -0.33 10.28 -14.03
C GLU A 125 -1.71 10.33 -14.68
N VAL A 126 -1.85 10.83 -15.92
CA VAL A 126 -3.17 11.12 -16.52
C VAL A 126 -4.10 9.92 -16.43
N LEU A 127 -3.64 8.75 -16.87
CA LEU A 127 -4.47 7.56 -16.92
C LEU A 127 -4.65 6.88 -15.55
N PRO A 128 -3.59 6.69 -14.72
CA PRO A 128 -3.74 6.15 -13.37
C PRO A 128 -4.70 6.98 -12.49
N VAL A 129 -4.65 8.31 -12.58
CA VAL A 129 -5.59 9.20 -11.87
C VAL A 129 -7.00 9.05 -12.43
N ALA A 130 -7.14 8.98 -13.75
CA ALA A 130 -8.45 8.77 -14.38
C ALA A 130 -9.06 7.42 -13.98
N LEU A 131 -8.24 6.38 -13.91
CA LEU A 131 -8.61 5.06 -13.42
C LEU A 131 -9.13 5.15 -11.99
N TRP A 132 -8.34 5.73 -11.08
CA TRP A 132 -8.68 5.79 -9.65
C TRP A 132 -9.95 6.59 -9.34
N TYR A 133 -10.17 7.73 -10.00
CA TYR A 133 -11.27 8.64 -9.67
C TYR A 133 -12.52 8.47 -10.54
N PHE A 134 -12.42 7.80 -11.70
CA PHE A 134 -13.54 7.66 -12.62
C PHE A 134 -13.73 6.22 -13.11
N PHE A 135 -12.76 5.61 -13.78
CA PHE A 135 -12.99 4.31 -14.42
C PHE A 135 -13.22 3.17 -13.42
N ASP A 136 -12.56 3.18 -12.26
CA ASP A 136 -12.83 2.22 -11.18
C ASP A 136 -14.10 2.51 -10.40
N GLU A 137 -14.76 3.65 -10.63
CA GLU A 137 -16.09 3.90 -10.09
C GLU A 137 -17.18 3.31 -11.01
N ALA A 138 -16.85 3.08 -12.29
CA ALA A 138 -17.75 2.46 -13.25
C ALA A 138 -17.89 0.95 -12.98
N GLY A 139 -19.07 0.54 -12.52
CA GLY A 139 -19.35 -0.87 -12.21
C GLY A 139 -18.71 -1.35 -10.91
N LEU A 140 -18.38 -0.46 -9.97
CA LEU A 140 -17.92 -0.84 -8.65
C LEU A 140 -19.09 -1.33 -7.78
N GLN A 141 -18.99 -2.55 -7.28
CA GLN A 141 -19.93 -3.08 -6.28
C GLN A 141 -19.71 -2.36 -4.93
N ARG A 142 -20.79 -1.84 -4.34
CA ARG A 142 -20.77 -1.18 -3.02
C ARG A 142 -21.76 -1.87 -2.08
N CYS A 143 -21.63 -1.60 -0.78
CA CYS A 143 -22.64 -2.03 0.18
C CYS A 143 -23.97 -1.30 -0.07
N ALA A 144 -25.08 -1.85 0.44
CA ALA A 144 -26.42 -1.31 0.25
C ALA A 144 -26.55 0.18 0.64
N LYS A 145 -25.81 0.61 1.66
CA LYS A 145 -25.77 2.01 2.11
C LYS A 145 -25.19 2.97 1.07
N HIS A 146 -24.17 2.56 0.33
CA HIS A 146 -23.41 3.44 -0.57
C HIS A 146 -23.68 3.21 -2.06
N GLN A 147 -24.45 2.16 -2.41
CA GLN A 147 -24.79 1.87 -3.80
C GLN A 147 -25.56 3.06 -4.42
N GLY A 148 -25.04 3.59 -5.54
CA GLY A 148 -25.64 4.74 -6.24
C GLY A 148 -25.44 6.11 -5.59
N GLN A 149 -24.64 6.22 -4.51
CA GLN A 149 -24.35 7.51 -3.84
C GLN A 149 -23.10 8.23 -4.42
N GLY A 150 -22.53 7.69 -5.49
CA GLY A 150 -21.29 8.20 -6.08
C GLY A 150 -20.03 7.73 -5.33
N PRO A 151 -18.89 8.42 -5.54
CA PRO A 151 -17.60 7.96 -5.08
C PRO A 151 -17.36 8.37 -3.62
N LEU A 152 -16.78 7.45 -2.86
CA LEU A 152 -16.34 7.73 -1.49
C LEU A 152 -14.98 8.43 -1.54
N PHE A 153 -15.00 9.76 -1.66
CA PHE A 153 -13.79 10.58 -1.58
C PHE A 153 -13.29 10.65 -0.13
N ARG A 154 -12.07 10.17 0.13
CA ARG A 154 -11.40 10.20 1.44
C ARG A 154 -12.11 9.45 2.58
N THR A 155 -13.22 8.77 2.29
CA THR A 155 -13.93 7.92 3.25
C THR A 155 -13.64 6.45 2.94
N PHE A 156 -13.21 5.70 3.95
CA PHE A 156 -13.07 4.25 3.89
C PHE A 156 -14.36 3.59 4.39
N CYS A 157 -14.80 2.52 3.73
CA CYS A 157 -15.94 1.72 4.17
C CYS A 157 -15.59 0.23 4.02
N PRO A 158 -15.37 -0.49 5.14
CA PRO A 158 -15.03 -1.91 5.12
C PRO A 158 -16.04 -2.73 4.31
N ALA A 159 -17.34 -2.51 4.55
CA ALA A 159 -18.42 -3.21 3.84
C ALA A 159 -18.40 -2.98 2.32
N CYS A 160 -17.95 -1.82 1.83
CA CYS A 160 -17.77 -1.59 0.40
C CYS A 160 -16.56 -2.33 -0.17
N GLU A 161 -15.44 -2.38 0.56
CA GLU A 161 -14.27 -3.16 0.09
C GLU A 161 -14.59 -4.66 0.08
N THR A 162 -15.32 -5.17 1.08
CA THR A 162 -15.83 -6.55 1.08
C THR A 162 -16.78 -6.79 -0.09
N ALA A 163 -17.79 -5.94 -0.31
CA ALA A 163 -18.71 -6.11 -1.43
C ALA A 163 -17.98 -6.10 -2.79
N ALA A 164 -16.93 -5.28 -2.94
CA ALA A 164 -16.14 -5.24 -4.17
C ALA A 164 -15.36 -6.54 -4.46
N THR A 165 -15.18 -7.43 -3.48
CA THR A 165 -14.54 -8.75 -3.71
C THR A 165 -15.40 -9.70 -4.54
N ASP A 166 -16.73 -9.46 -4.61
CA ASP A 166 -17.64 -10.26 -5.43
C ASP A 166 -17.50 -9.95 -6.94
N GLY A 167 -16.69 -8.93 -7.28
CA GLY A 167 -16.46 -8.48 -8.65
C GLY A 167 -17.33 -7.30 -9.05
N PRO A 168 -17.48 -7.04 -10.36
CA PRO A 168 -18.10 -5.83 -10.86
C PRO A 168 -19.63 -5.87 -10.76
N CYS A 169 -20.23 -4.73 -10.46
CA CYS A 169 -21.66 -4.49 -10.57
C CYS A 169 -22.03 -4.22 -12.04
N ILE A 170 -22.45 -5.26 -12.76
CA ILE A 170 -22.75 -5.20 -14.21
C ILE A 170 -23.86 -4.19 -14.53
N ASP A 171 -24.87 -4.09 -13.65
CA ASP A 171 -26.04 -3.23 -13.85
C ASP A 171 -25.92 -1.89 -13.09
N SER A 172 -24.70 -1.40 -12.85
CA SER A 172 -24.49 -0.10 -12.20
C SER A 172 -25.13 1.02 -13.04
N PRO A 173 -26.15 1.74 -12.52
CA PRO A 173 -26.94 2.70 -13.29
C PRO A 173 -26.12 3.95 -13.71
N ASP A 174 -25.02 4.18 -13.02
CA ASP A 174 -24.11 5.31 -13.14
C ASP A 174 -22.77 4.96 -13.83
N ALA A 175 -22.57 3.70 -14.25
CA ALA A 175 -21.34 3.27 -14.92
C ALA A 175 -20.99 4.11 -16.16
N GLU A 176 -21.96 4.34 -17.05
CA GLU A 176 -21.75 5.16 -18.26
C GLU A 176 -21.35 6.60 -17.91
N GLN A 177 -21.96 7.18 -16.87
CA GLN A 177 -21.63 8.53 -16.42
C GLN A 177 -20.16 8.62 -15.96
N TRP A 178 -19.67 7.61 -15.24
CA TRP A 178 -18.28 7.54 -14.81
C TRP A 178 -17.32 7.36 -15.98
N MET A 179 -17.66 6.51 -16.95
CA MET A 179 -16.87 6.33 -18.17
C MET A 179 -16.76 7.64 -18.97
N VAL A 180 -17.85 8.39 -19.12
CA VAL A 180 -17.85 9.70 -19.79
C VAL A 180 -16.97 10.70 -19.04
N LYS A 181 -17.10 10.80 -17.71
CA LYS A 181 -16.26 11.71 -16.90
C LYS A 181 -14.77 11.39 -17.02
N GLY A 182 -14.41 10.11 -16.99
CA GLY A 182 -13.02 9.67 -17.14
C GLY A 182 -12.47 10.01 -18.52
N ARG A 183 -13.25 9.77 -19.59
CA ARG A 183 -12.88 10.16 -20.96
C ARG A 183 -12.65 11.67 -21.08
N ASP A 184 -13.58 12.47 -20.56
CA ASP A 184 -13.48 13.93 -20.60
C ASP A 184 -12.27 14.44 -19.82
N PHE A 185 -11.96 13.82 -18.67
CA PHE A 185 -10.78 14.14 -17.88
C PHE A 185 -9.49 13.89 -18.68
N VAL A 186 -9.32 12.68 -19.23
CA VAL A 186 -8.12 12.32 -20.03
C VAL A 186 -7.97 13.26 -21.23
N ALA A 187 -9.04 13.51 -21.98
CA ALA A 187 -9.00 14.36 -23.16
C ALA A 187 -8.56 15.80 -22.83
N ARG A 188 -9.06 16.36 -21.72
CA ARG A 188 -8.70 17.71 -21.26
C ARG A 188 -7.26 17.78 -20.73
N GLU A 189 -6.81 16.76 -20.00
CA GLU A 189 -5.41 16.68 -19.56
C GLU A 189 -4.44 16.61 -20.74
N LEU A 190 -4.71 15.74 -21.73
CA LEU A 190 -3.88 15.65 -22.94
C LEU A 190 -3.90 16.95 -23.75
N SER A 191 -5.04 17.63 -23.84
CA SER A 191 -5.13 18.95 -24.47
C SER A 191 -4.28 19.99 -23.74
N ALA A 192 -4.31 20.00 -22.40
CA ALA A 192 -3.53 20.93 -21.60
C ALA A 192 -2.02 20.63 -21.69
N VAL A 193 -1.61 19.36 -21.76
CA VAL A 193 -0.21 18.97 -22.01
C VAL A 193 0.25 19.46 -23.38
N ARG A 194 -0.52 19.21 -24.45
CA ARG A 194 -0.19 19.69 -25.81
C ARG A 194 -0.08 21.21 -25.88
N GLN A 195 -1.00 21.91 -25.22
CA GLN A 195 -0.93 23.37 -25.11
C GLN A 195 0.33 23.81 -24.34
N SER A 196 0.69 23.10 -23.27
CA SER A 196 1.90 23.38 -22.50
C SER A 196 3.16 23.24 -23.35
N ILE A 197 3.25 22.16 -24.15
CA ILE A 197 4.34 21.94 -25.10
C ILE A 197 4.42 23.09 -26.11
N HIS A 198 3.28 23.51 -26.67
CA HIS A 198 3.22 24.57 -27.68
C HIS A 198 3.62 25.94 -27.12
N GLU A 199 3.15 26.28 -25.93
CA GLU A 199 3.38 27.60 -25.32
C GLU A 199 4.69 27.69 -24.53
N GLY A 200 5.31 26.55 -24.20
CA GLY A 200 6.54 26.51 -23.39
C GLY A 200 6.31 26.86 -21.91
N GLN A 201 5.09 26.68 -21.41
CA GLN A 201 4.70 26.93 -20.02
C GLN A 201 3.68 25.90 -19.53
N MET A 202 3.60 25.65 -18.22
CA MET A 202 2.62 24.70 -17.68
C MET A 202 1.20 25.28 -17.72
N ILE A 203 0.29 24.57 -18.37
CA ILE A 203 -1.14 24.89 -18.39
C ILE A 203 -1.89 23.95 -17.45
N SER A 204 -2.34 24.46 -16.30
CA SER A 204 -3.12 23.67 -15.35
C SER A 204 -4.51 23.34 -15.88
N HIS A 205 -4.98 22.13 -15.56
CA HIS A 205 -6.39 21.75 -15.68
C HIS A 205 -6.81 21.18 -14.34
N ARG A 206 -7.71 21.89 -13.64
CA ARG A 206 -8.12 21.54 -12.29
C ARG A 206 -9.50 20.92 -12.28
N VAL A 207 -9.63 19.75 -11.67
CA VAL A 207 -10.91 19.06 -11.43
C VAL A 207 -11.07 18.80 -9.94
N ALA A 208 -11.97 19.54 -9.30
CA ALA A 208 -12.11 19.56 -7.83
C ALA A 208 -10.77 19.87 -7.13
N SER A 209 -10.21 18.91 -6.41
CA SER A 209 -8.90 19.02 -5.73
C SER A 209 -7.73 18.50 -6.57
N LEU A 210 -7.96 17.97 -7.77
CA LEU A 210 -6.92 17.39 -8.62
C LEU A 210 -6.30 18.47 -9.52
N ASP A 211 -4.99 18.63 -9.45
CA ASP A 211 -4.20 19.47 -10.36
C ASP A 211 -2.88 18.76 -10.71
N LEU A 212 -2.88 18.03 -11.82
CA LEU A 212 -1.71 17.24 -12.23
C LEU A 212 -0.53 18.11 -12.69
N ALA A 213 -0.75 19.40 -12.99
CA ALA A 213 0.35 20.29 -13.33
C ALA A 213 1.20 20.65 -12.10
N ASP A 214 0.55 20.90 -10.96
CA ASP A 214 1.24 21.23 -9.70
C ASP A 214 1.96 19.99 -9.12
N ASP A 215 1.30 18.84 -9.12
CA ASP A 215 1.90 17.57 -8.71
C ASP A 215 3.14 17.24 -9.55
N ALA A 216 3.06 17.44 -10.87
CA ALA A 216 4.17 17.15 -11.77
C ALA A 216 5.34 18.14 -11.67
N LEU A 217 5.07 19.43 -11.38
CA LEU A 217 6.12 20.39 -11.06
C LEU A 217 6.83 20.00 -9.76
N THR A 218 6.10 19.48 -8.78
CA THR A 218 6.68 19.01 -7.52
C THR A 218 7.52 17.75 -7.74
N TYR A 219 7.05 16.80 -8.55
CA TYR A 219 7.82 15.63 -8.97
C TYR A 219 9.14 16.03 -9.66
N ALA A 220 9.09 16.92 -10.65
CA ALA A 220 10.29 17.43 -11.31
C ALA A 220 11.18 18.22 -10.34
N GLY A 221 10.60 18.86 -9.33
CA GLY A 221 11.30 19.47 -8.20
C GLY A 221 12.15 18.45 -7.43
N ALA A 222 11.54 17.32 -7.07
CA ALA A 222 12.10 16.25 -6.26
C ALA A 222 13.16 15.41 -7.00
N HIS A 223 12.99 15.16 -8.30
CA HIS A 223 13.79 14.16 -9.02
C HIS A 223 14.73 14.70 -10.09
N ALA A 224 14.73 16.00 -10.42
CA ALA A 224 15.51 16.49 -11.55
C ALA A 224 17.01 16.20 -11.45
N GLU A 225 17.62 16.30 -10.27
CA GLU A 225 19.06 16.04 -10.11
C GLU A 225 19.35 14.55 -10.36
N ARG A 226 18.53 13.65 -9.81
CA ARG A 226 18.58 12.21 -10.08
C ARG A 226 18.40 11.89 -11.57
N LEU A 227 17.37 12.45 -12.21
CA LEU A 227 17.05 12.18 -13.63
C LEU A 227 18.10 12.72 -14.60
N ASN A 228 18.95 13.66 -14.16
CA ASN A 228 20.07 14.19 -14.96
C ASN A 228 21.43 13.58 -14.54
N SER A 229 21.44 12.62 -13.62
CA SER A 229 22.68 11.98 -13.15
C SER A 229 23.24 10.98 -14.15
N GLU A 230 24.56 10.81 -14.15
CA GLU A 230 25.24 9.80 -14.97
C GLU A 230 24.71 8.38 -14.72
N ALA A 231 24.39 8.07 -13.47
CA ALA A 231 23.77 6.81 -13.09
C ALA A 231 22.41 6.59 -13.78
N PHE A 232 21.55 7.62 -13.86
CA PHE A 232 20.26 7.50 -14.54
C PHE A 232 20.41 7.38 -16.06
N HIS A 233 21.37 8.09 -16.65
CA HIS A 233 21.74 7.89 -18.06
C HIS A 233 22.15 6.43 -18.32
N SER A 234 23.08 5.90 -17.52
CA SER A 234 23.54 4.51 -17.60
C SER A 234 22.40 3.50 -17.44
N TYR A 235 21.49 3.76 -16.49
CA TYR A 235 20.29 2.94 -16.28
C TYR A 235 19.39 2.89 -17.52
N VAL A 236 19.07 4.04 -18.12
CA VAL A 236 18.23 4.09 -19.33
C VAL A 236 18.91 3.36 -20.48
N ASP A 237 20.19 3.63 -20.73
CA ASP A 237 20.94 3.03 -21.85
C ASP A 237 21.09 1.51 -21.70
N LEU A 238 21.30 1.01 -20.48
CA LEU A 238 21.54 -0.40 -20.23
C LEU A 238 20.27 -1.22 -20.04
N TYR A 239 19.22 -0.66 -19.45
CA TYR A 239 18.03 -1.44 -19.02
C TYR A 239 16.74 -1.08 -19.75
N CYS A 240 16.62 0.15 -20.27
CA CYS A 240 15.34 0.64 -20.76
C CYS A 240 15.23 0.56 -22.29
N SER A 241 14.02 0.22 -22.76
CA SER A 241 13.65 0.20 -24.17
C SER A 241 12.15 0.46 -24.31
N ARG A 242 11.68 0.61 -25.55
CA ARG A 242 10.23 0.72 -25.82
C ARG A 242 9.44 -0.49 -25.32
N ASP A 243 10.05 -1.67 -25.33
CA ASP A 243 9.45 -2.90 -24.84
C ASP A 243 9.47 -3.00 -23.30
N THR A 244 10.03 -2.03 -22.60
CA THR A 244 10.11 -1.96 -21.13
C THR A 244 9.55 -0.65 -20.57
N GLY A 245 8.57 -0.04 -21.25
CA GLY A 245 7.88 1.16 -20.78
C GLY A 245 8.65 2.48 -20.93
N TYR A 246 9.77 2.50 -21.65
CA TYR A 246 10.52 3.74 -21.90
C TYR A 246 10.11 4.43 -23.21
N HIS A 247 9.95 5.75 -23.11
CA HIS A 247 9.58 6.66 -24.19
C HIS A 247 10.68 7.70 -24.40
N ALA A 248 11.14 7.85 -25.65
CA ALA A 248 12.20 8.80 -25.96
C ALA A 248 11.73 10.26 -26.01
N ASP A 249 10.43 10.48 -26.13
CA ASP A 249 9.83 11.81 -26.25
C ASP A 249 8.40 11.85 -25.67
N LEU A 250 7.87 13.06 -25.50
CA LEU A 250 6.53 13.26 -24.93
C LEU A 250 5.43 12.79 -25.89
N GLU A 251 5.65 12.82 -27.20
CA GLU A 251 4.62 12.41 -28.18
C GLU A 251 4.42 10.90 -28.16
N SER A 252 5.48 10.10 -27.99
CA SER A 252 5.36 8.65 -27.85
C SER A 252 4.65 8.26 -26.55
N LEU A 253 4.89 9.00 -25.46
CA LEU A 253 4.16 8.80 -24.20
C LEU A 253 2.69 9.23 -24.31
N ILE A 254 2.38 10.34 -24.98
CA ILE A 254 1.00 10.75 -25.28
C ILE A 254 0.27 9.66 -26.07
N ALA A 255 0.91 9.13 -27.12
CA ALA A 255 0.33 8.06 -27.93
C ALA A 255 0.03 6.80 -27.10
N ARG A 256 0.91 6.47 -26.14
CA ARG A 256 0.68 5.35 -25.22
C ARG A 256 -0.50 5.59 -24.29
N VAL A 257 -0.64 6.79 -23.73
CA VAL A 257 -1.81 7.16 -22.91
C VAL A 257 -3.09 7.07 -23.73
N GLU A 258 -3.09 7.55 -24.97
CA GLU A 258 -4.25 7.47 -25.88
C GLU A 258 -4.63 6.03 -26.24
N GLU A 259 -3.64 5.17 -26.52
CA GLU A 259 -3.84 3.75 -26.79
C GLU A 259 -4.52 3.04 -25.62
N LEU A 260 -3.98 3.18 -24.41
CA LEU A 260 -4.51 2.56 -23.19
C LEU A 260 -5.89 3.11 -22.84
N SER A 261 -6.10 4.42 -23.02
CA SER A 261 -7.40 5.06 -22.80
C SER A 261 -8.45 4.55 -23.78
N SER A 262 -8.09 4.36 -25.05
CA SER A 262 -8.98 3.78 -26.07
C SER A 262 -9.36 2.34 -25.70
N ALA A 263 -8.41 1.55 -25.21
CA ALA A 263 -8.69 0.19 -24.77
C ALA A 263 -9.66 0.14 -23.58
N LEU A 264 -9.52 1.05 -22.61
CA LEU A 264 -10.41 1.16 -21.45
C LEU A 264 -11.83 1.62 -21.84
N VAL A 265 -11.93 2.58 -22.74
CA VAL A 265 -13.18 3.31 -23.02
C VAL A 265 -13.95 2.71 -24.18
N GLU A 266 -13.25 2.23 -25.21
CA GLU A 266 -13.83 1.77 -26.47
C GLU A 266 -13.69 0.26 -26.66
N GLY A 267 -12.96 -0.42 -25.76
CA GLY A 267 -12.71 -1.86 -25.85
C GLY A 267 -11.77 -2.24 -26.99
N THR A 268 -10.96 -1.29 -27.49
CA THR A 268 -9.90 -1.59 -28.46
C THR A 268 -8.80 -2.45 -27.82
N SER A 269 -7.96 -3.06 -28.64
CA SER A 269 -6.76 -3.73 -28.12
C SER A 269 -5.68 -2.69 -27.82
N ALA A 270 -4.97 -2.87 -26.69
CA ALA A 270 -3.71 -2.18 -26.40
C ALA A 270 -2.58 -3.21 -26.37
N SER A 271 -1.39 -2.78 -26.81
CA SER A 271 -0.20 -3.62 -26.79
C SER A 271 0.31 -3.82 -25.37
N ALA A 272 0.54 -5.08 -25.02
CA ALA A 272 1.35 -5.45 -23.86
C ALA A 272 2.85 -5.25 -24.16
N PHE A 273 3.65 -5.13 -23.11
CA PHE A 273 5.11 -5.11 -23.26
C PHE A 273 5.64 -6.50 -23.60
N ALA A 274 6.55 -6.58 -24.57
CA ALA A 274 7.12 -7.84 -25.05
C ALA A 274 8.34 -8.25 -24.21
N THR A 275 8.15 -8.42 -22.90
CA THR A 275 9.23 -8.72 -21.97
C THR A 275 8.82 -9.78 -20.94
N ASP A 276 9.78 -10.27 -20.16
CA ASP A 276 9.57 -11.27 -19.11
C ASP A 276 9.82 -10.72 -17.71
N ARG A 277 9.52 -11.55 -16.70
CA ARG A 277 9.72 -11.25 -15.28
C ARG A 277 11.15 -10.80 -14.99
N TRP A 278 12.14 -11.50 -15.52
CA TRP A 278 13.54 -11.29 -15.15
C TRP A 278 14.12 -10.03 -15.77
N CYS A 279 13.54 -9.54 -16.86
CA CYS A 279 13.84 -8.22 -17.38
C CYS A 279 13.48 -7.12 -16.37
N TRP A 280 12.30 -7.19 -15.75
CA TRP A 280 11.87 -6.23 -14.72
C TRP A 280 12.71 -6.33 -13.45
N VAL A 281 13.03 -7.56 -13.02
CA VAL A 281 13.93 -7.78 -11.88
C VAL A 281 15.31 -7.18 -12.15
N ALA A 282 15.88 -7.43 -13.33
CA ALA A 282 17.18 -6.90 -13.71
C ALA A 282 17.17 -5.37 -13.76
N GLN A 283 16.09 -4.76 -14.25
CA GLN A 283 15.92 -3.31 -14.28
C GLN A 283 15.90 -2.72 -12.85
N ASP A 284 15.11 -3.29 -11.93
CA ASP A 284 15.05 -2.80 -10.54
C ASP A 284 16.40 -2.97 -9.81
N LEU A 285 17.04 -4.13 -9.95
CA LEU A 285 18.35 -4.38 -9.35
C LEU A 285 19.46 -3.52 -9.95
N GLY A 286 19.45 -3.33 -11.27
CA GLY A 286 20.39 -2.46 -11.97
C GLY A 286 20.30 -1.02 -11.47
N TRP A 287 19.10 -0.51 -11.24
CA TRP A 287 18.90 0.81 -10.66
C TRP A 287 19.44 0.90 -9.22
N ARG A 288 19.17 -0.09 -8.37
CA ARG A 288 19.67 -0.13 -6.98
C ARG A 288 21.20 -0.18 -6.93
N LEU A 289 21.83 -0.99 -7.77
CA LEU A 289 23.29 -1.05 -7.89
C LEU A 289 23.89 0.29 -8.34
N LEU A 290 23.25 0.97 -9.30
CA LEU A 290 23.68 2.29 -9.78
C LEU A 290 23.51 3.40 -8.72
N GLN A 291 22.50 3.29 -7.84
CA GLN A 291 22.36 4.17 -6.69
C GLN A 291 23.54 4.04 -5.72
N ILE A 292 23.94 2.82 -5.36
CA ILE A 292 25.12 2.58 -4.51
C ILE A 292 26.41 3.02 -5.22
N TRP A 293 26.53 2.72 -6.52
CA TRP A 293 27.68 3.12 -7.33
C TRP A 293 27.95 4.62 -7.30
N THR A 294 26.89 5.45 -7.23
CA THR A 294 27.00 6.92 -7.22
C THR A 294 27.79 7.45 -6.01
N GLU A 295 27.79 6.73 -4.89
CA GLU A 295 28.53 7.08 -3.66
C GLU A 295 29.75 6.17 -3.42
N THR A 296 30.09 5.32 -4.39
CA THR A 296 31.23 4.40 -4.29
C THR A 296 32.36 4.89 -5.18
N GLU A 297 33.61 4.76 -4.71
CA GLU A 297 34.79 5.18 -5.45
C GLU A 297 35.79 4.03 -5.70
N GLY A 298 36.74 4.27 -6.62
CA GLY A 298 37.87 3.37 -6.86
C GLY A 298 37.47 1.99 -7.39
N LYS A 299 38.19 0.95 -6.95
CA LYS A 299 38.02 -0.42 -7.44
C LYS A 299 36.63 -1.00 -7.12
N ALA A 300 36.04 -0.62 -5.99
CA ALA A 300 34.69 -1.04 -5.64
C ALA A 300 33.66 -0.51 -6.66
N ALA A 301 33.79 0.77 -7.04
CA ALA A 301 32.93 1.39 -8.05
C ALA A 301 33.08 0.74 -9.43
N GLU A 302 34.32 0.48 -9.86
CA GLU A 302 34.59 -0.25 -11.11
C GLU A 302 33.94 -1.64 -11.10
N THR A 303 34.03 -2.35 -9.99
CA THR A 303 33.45 -3.69 -9.84
C THR A 303 31.92 -3.65 -9.82
N LEU A 304 31.32 -2.73 -9.05
CA LEU A 304 29.86 -2.52 -9.03
C LEU A 304 29.32 -2.22 -10.43
N HIS A 305 29.97 -1.30 -11.16
CA HIS A 305 29.54 -0.98 -12.52
C HIS A 305 29.69 -2.19 -13.45
N GLY A 306 30.73 -3.00 -13.28
CA GLY A 306 30.86 -4.29 -13.96
C GLY A 306 29.65 -5.21 -13.74
N LEU A 307 29.20 -5.35 -12.49
CA LEU A 307 27.98 -6.12 -12.16
C LEU A 307 26.73 -5.56 -12.86
N VAL A 308 26.60 -4.22 -12.91
CA VAL A 308 25.49 -3.56 -13.61
C VAL A 308 25.49 -3.90 -15.10
N VAL A 309 26.65 -3.90 -15.76
CA VAL A 309 26.75 -4.23 -17.19
C VAL A 309 26.47 -5.72 -17.42
N GLU A 310 27.06 -6.61 -16.62
CA GLU A 310 26.86 -8.06 -16.75
C GLU A 310 25.40 -8.47 -16.54
N LEU A 311 24.71 -7.85 -15.56
CA LEU A 311 23.28 -8.08 -15.34
C LEU A 311 22.42 -7.59 -16.52
N ALA A 312 22.78 -6.45 -17.13
CA ALA A 312 22.10 -5.93 -18.30
C ALA A 312 22.23 -6.86 -19.53
N GLU A 313 23.37 -7.54 -19.67
CA GLU A 313 23.64 -8.54 -20.72
C GLU A 313 22.96 -9.90 -20.43
N SER A 314 22.71 -10.21 -19.15
CA SER A 314 22.17 -11.49 -18.70
C SER A 314 20.88 -11.33 -17.88
N ARG A 315 19.83 -10.74 -18.47
CA ARG A 315 18.54 -10.50 -17.80
C ARG A 315 17.68 -11.76 -17.63
N ASN A 316 18.17 -12.70 -16.84
CA ASN A 316 17.51 -13.95 -16.51
C ASN A 316 17.85 -14.35 -15.05
N GLU A 317 17.18 -15.38 -14.53
CA GLU A 317 17.38 -15.89 -13.17
C GLU A 317 18.86 -16.16 -12.85
N GLN A 318 19.59 -16.81 -13.75
CA GLN A 318 21.01 -17.13 -13.54
C GLN A 318 21.89 -15.87 -13.50
N GLY A 319 21.56 -14.84 -14.28
CA GLY A 319 22.24 -13.55 -14.21
C GLY A 319 22.01 -12.85 -12.88
N VAL A 320 20.79 -12.93 -12.34
CA VAL A 320 20.46 -12.42 -11.00
C VAL A 320 21.21 -13.19 -9.92
N GLU A 321 21.22 -14.52 -9.95
CA GLU A 321 21.99 -15.37 -9.02
C GLU A 321 23.49 -15.02 -9.00
N LYS A 322 24.09 -14.89 -10.18
CA LYS A 322 25.50 -14.49 -10.31
C LYS A 322 25.76 -13.10 -9.74
N THR A 323 24.85 -12.16 -10.00
CA THR A 323 24.96 -10.79 -9.48
C THR A 323 24.88 -10.78 -7.95
N ILE A 324 23.97 -11.56 -7.36
CA ILE A 324 23.85 -11.73 -5.91
C ILE A 324 25.15 -12.26 -5.32
N SER A 325 25.69 -13.36 -5.88
CA SER A 325 26.93 -13.95 -5.40
C SER A 325 28.11 -12.97 -5.49
N ALA A 326 28.26 -12.29 -6.62
CA ALA A 326 29.37 -11.38 -6.83
C ALA A 326 29.26 -10.11 -5.98
N TYR A 327 28.04 -9.60 -5.73
CA TYR A 327 27.83 -8.50 -4.80
C TYR A 327 28.17 -8.91 -3.36
N ARG A 328 27.80 -10.11 -2.91
CA ARG A 328 28.17 -10.62 -1.58
C ARG A 328 29.69 -10.67 -1.40
N ASP A 329 30.41 -11.19 -2.40
CA ASP A 329 31.87 -11.22 -2.38
C ASP A 329 32.45 -9.79 -2.30
N LEU A 330 31.86 -8.85 -3.03
CA LEU A 330 32.29 -7.45 -3.01
C LEU A 330 32.00 -6.76 -1.66
N ALA A 331 30.80 -6.94 -1.10
CA ALA A 331 30.40 -6.38 0.19
C ALA A 331 31.20 -6.98 1.36
N ALA A 332 31.69 -8.21 1.24
CA ALA A 332 32.61 -8.80 2.22
C ALA A 332 34.00 -8.13 2.22
N GLU A 333 34.42 -7.53 1.11
CA GLU A 333 35.73 -6.86 0.97
C GLU A 333 35.67 -5.35 1.19
N TRP A 334 34.52 -4.72 1.00
CA TRP A 334 34.35 -3.26 0.97
C TRP A 334 33.18 -2.82 1.86
N TYR A 335 33.23 -1.57 2.34
CA TYR A 335 32.11 -0.99 3.07
C TYR A 335 30.99 -0.62 2.09
N LEU A 336 30.05 -1.54 1.92
CA LEU A 336 28.84 -1.42 1.10
C LEU A 336 27.63 -1.85 1.93
N PRO A 337 26.39 -1.50 1.54
CA PRO A 337 25.19 -2.06 2.16
C PRO A 337 25.21 -3.59 2.13
N GLU A 338 24.65 -4.20 3.17
CA GLU A 338 24.57 -5.66 3.24
C GLU A 338 23.75 -6.21 2.06
N ALA A 339 24.09 -7.41 1.60
CA ALA A 339 23.41 -8.00 0.44
C ALA A 339 21.91 -8.19 0.70
N GLU A 340 21.54 -8.54 1.93
CA GLU A 340 20.17 -8.72 2.39
C GLU A 340 19.36 -7.41 2.25
N GLU A 341 19.97 -6.25 2.44
CA GLU A 341 19.33 -4.94 2.24
C GLU A 341 19.26 -4.56 0.76
N LEU A 342 20.34 -4.76 -0.01
CA LEU A 342 20.35 -4.49 -1.46
C LEU A 342 19.29 -5.32 -2.18
N PHE A 343 19.18 -6.60 -1.85
CA PHE A 343 18.28 -7.53 -2.53
C PHE A 343 16.90 -7.62 -1.86
N ALA A 344 16.62 -6.85 -0.81
CA ALA A 344 15.26 -6.68 -0.27
C ALA A 344 14.41 -5.77 -1.17
N VAL A 345 13.89 -6.35 -2.26
CA VAL A 345 13.13 -5.65 -3.31
C VAL A 345 11.61 -5.75 -3.14
N GLY A 346 11.12 -6.57 -2.22
CA GLY A 346 9.70 -6.81 -1.91
C GLY A 346 9.05 -7.94 -2.70
N TYR A 347 9.82 -8.77 -3.41
CA TYR A 347 9.36 -9.94 -4.16
C TYR A 347 10.45 -11.00 -4.18
N ASP A 348 10.09 -12.26 -4.47
CA ASP A 348 11.02 -13.38 -4.33
C ASP A 348 12.20 -13.27 -5.31
N LEU A 349 13.41 -13.44 -4.78
CA LEU A 349 14.65 -13.58 -5.54
C LEU A 349 15.30 -14.96 -5.25
N PRO A 350 16.27 -15.38 -6.09
CA PRO A 350 17.06 -16.56 -5.80
C PRO A 350 17.73 -16.53 -4.41
N ASP A 351 18.15 -17.70 -3.93
CA ASP A 351 18.73 -17.91 -2.58
C ASP A 351 17.85 -17.50 -1.40
N GLY A 352 16.53 -17.36 -1.60
CA GLY A 352 15.60 -16.95 -0.54
C GLY A 352 15.71 -15.47 -0.15
N LEU A 353 16.35 -14.66 -0.99
CA LEU A 353 16.36 -13.20 -0.87
C LEU A 353 15.06 -12.59 -1.40
N GLY A 354 14.95 -11.27 -1.31
CA GLY A 354 13.80 -10.52 -1.82
C GLY A 354 13.05 -9.72 -0.76
N HIS A 355 13.19 -10.08 0.51
CA HIS A 355 12.41 -9.49 1.60
C HIS A 355 13.31 -9.14 2.78
N SER A 356 13.19 -7.92 3.30
CA SER A 356 13.98 -7.46 4.44
C SER A 356 13.38 -7.90 5.76
N VAL A 357 14.11 -8.75 6.49
CA VAL A 357 13.78 -9.09 7.88
C VAL A 357 13.92 -7.87 8.77
N GLN A 358 14.98 -7.07 8.59
CA GLN A 358 15.22 -5.87 9.41
C GLN A 358 14.10 -4.83 9.26
N GLN A 359 13.68 -4.53 8.02
CA GLN A 359 12.60 -3.57 7.74
C GLN A 359 11.31 -3.98 8.46
N VAL A 360 10.99 -5.28 8.45
CA VAL A 360 9.81 -5.82 9.13
C VAL A 360 9.99 -5.81 10.64
N THR A 361 11.18 -6.12 11.16
CA THR A 361 11.50 -5.99 12.59
C THR A 361 11.25 -4.58 13.09
N GLU A 362 11.76 -3.55 12.40
CA GLU A 362 11.54 -2.14 12.77
C GLU A 362 10.04 -1.78 12.78
N GLY A 363 9.28 -2.30 11.81
CA GLY A 363 7.83 -2.13 11.78
C GLY A 363 7.10 -2.81 12.93
N LEU A 364 7.55 -4.00 13.34
CA LEU A 364 7.01 -4.72 14.48
C LEU A 364 7.39 -4.08 15.81
N GLU A 365 8.61 -3.57 15.98
CA GLU A 365 9.03 -2.79 17.16
C GLU A 365 8.19 -1.53 17.29
N SER A 366 7.85 -0.89 16.17
CA SER A 366 6.97 0.26 16.13
C SER A 366 5.51 -0.06 16.45
N ALA A 367 5.03 -1.27 16.15
CA ALA A 367 3.62 -1.65 16.27
C ALA A 367 3.32 -2.42 17.56
N LEU A 368 4.25 -3.24 18.00
CA LEU A 368 4.10 -4.27 19.03
C LEU A 368 5.36 -4.30 19.95
N PRO A 369 5.74 -3.17 20.56
CA PRO A 369 6.99 -3.09 21.32
C PRO A 369 7.05 -4.12 22.46
N SER A 370 5.94 -4.35 23.16
CA SER A 370 5.91 -5.31 24.27
C SER A 370 6.06 -6.75 23.78
N VAL A 371 5.45 -7.09 22.64
CA VAL A 371 5.63 -8.41 22.02
C VAL A 371 7.09 -8.65 21.65
N MET A 372 7.78 -7.65 21.09
CA MET A 372 9.18 -7.79 20.70
C MET A 372 10.10 -8.05 21.90
N GLU A 373 9.79 -7.49 23.08
CA GLU A 373 10.48 -7.78 24.34
C GLU A 373 10.14 -9.17 24.93
N LEU A 374 8.92 -9.65 24.68
CA LEU A 374 8.44 -10.95 25.18
C LEU A 374 8.97 -12.16 24.39
N LEU A 375 9.42 -11.96 23.16
CA LEU A 375 9.98 -13.03 22.34
C LEU A 375 11.39 -13.42 22.83
N GLU A 376 11.62 -14.72 23.04
CA GLU A 376 12.95 -15.22 23.44
C GLU A 376 14.01 -15.04 22.34
N ASP A 377 13.61 -15.21 21.09
CA ASP A 377 14.44 -15.03 19.88
C ASP A 377 13.63 -14.30 18.80
N PRO A 378 13.48 -12.96 18.93
CA PRO A 378 12.69 -12.18 18.00
C PRO A 378 13.23 -12.26 16.57
N ALA A 379 14.55 -12.32 16.38
CA ALA A 379 15.16 -12.39 15.06
C ALA A 379 14.72 -13.63 14.28
N THR A 380 14.78 -14.82 14.90
CA THR A 380 14.32 -16.06 14.25
C THR A 380 12.81 -16.05 14.00
N VAL A 381 12.02 -15.58 14.98
CA VAL A 381 10.55 -15.57 14.85
C VAL A 381 10.10 -14.62 13.73
N VAL A 382 10.71 -13.45 13.62
CA VAL A 382 10.42 -12.47 12.56
C VAL A 382 10.90 -12.99 11.20
N ALA A 383 12.08 -13.60 11.09
CA ALA A 383 12.53 -14.20 9.83
C ALA A 383 11.55 -15.28 9.32
N GLU A 384 11.03 -16.11 10.21
CA GLU A 384 9.99 -17.08 9.85
C GLU A 384 8.66 -16.44 9.45
N PHE A 385 8.31 -15.31 10.05
CA PHE A 385 7.13 -14.53 9.66
C PHE A 385 7.31 -13.95 8.26
N VAL A 386 8.42 -13.26 7.98
CA VAL A 386 8.72 -12.67 6.67
C VAL A 386 8.69 -13.72 5.56
N ALA A 387 9.22 -14.92 5.80
CA ALA A 387 9.18 -16.02 4.83
C ALA A 387 7.74 -16.46 4.46
N LYS A 388 6.77 -16.26 5.36
CA LYS A 388 5.36 -16.67 5.18
C LYS A 388 4.41 -15.51 4.91
N ASP A 389 4.79 -14.27 5.21
CA ASP A 389 3.94 -13.11 5.01
C ASP A 389 3.72 -12.88 3.51
N ARG A 390 2.48 -12.56 3.15
CA ARG A 390 2.05 -12.42 1.75
C ARG A 390 1.22 -11.15 1.62
N PRO A 391 1.15 -10.53 0.43
CA PRO A 391 0.36 -9.33 0.20
C PRO A 391 -1.06 -9.43 0.77
N GLN A 392 -1.40 -8.58 1.74
CA GLN A 392 -2.71 -8.50 2.38
C GLN A 392 -3.01 -7.04 2.77
N ARG A 393 -4.28 -6.63 2.69
CA ARG A 393 -4.74 -5.29 3.14
C ARG A 393 -5.05 -5.29 4.65
N ILE A 394 -4.07 -5.72 5.43
CA ILE A 394 -4.16 -5.87 6.88
C ILE A 394 -2.88 -5.27 7.47
N ALA A 395 -2.98 -4.49 8.55
CA ALA A 395 -1.83 -3.87 9.19
C ALA A 395 -0.82 -4.91 9.69
N LEU A 396 0.48 -4.55 9.66
CA LEU A 396 1.59 -5.45 9.98
C LEU A 396 1.41 -6.16 11.34
N GLY A 397 1.10 -5.41 12.40
CA GLY A 397 0.91 -5.97 13.74
C GLY A 397 -0.20 -7.03 13.81
N ARG A 398 -1.30 -6.84 13.08
CA ARG A 398 -2.42 -7.81 13.02
C ARG A 398 -2.06 -9.08 12.22
N ARG A 399 -1.23 -8.95 11.17
CA ARG A 399 -0.71 -10.11 10.43
C ARG A 399 0.22 -10.93 11.31
N PHE A 400 1.09 -10.25 12.06
CA PHE A 400 2.02 -10.90 12.97
C PHE A 400 1.32 -11.57 14.15
N SER A 401 0.32 -10.93 14.76
CA SER A 401 -0.47 -11.55 15.84
C SER A 401 -1.14 -12.86 15.38
N THR A 402 -1.68 -12.86 14.16
CA THR A 402 -2.27 -14.06 13.55
C THR A 402 -1.22 -15.17 13.34
N PHE A 403 -0.01 -14.80 12.92
CA PHE A 403 1.11 -15.73 12.77
C PHE A 403 1.54 -16.33 14.12
N LEU A 404 1.60 -15.53 15.19
CA LEU A 404 1.94 -16.00 16.55
C LEU A 404 0.89 -16.96 17.09
N SER A 405 -0.41 -16.69 16.88
CA SER A 405 -1.49 -17.62 17.24
C SER A 405 -1.32 -18.98 16.56
N GLN A 406 -0.91 -19.01 15.28
CA GLN A 406 -0.67 -20.26 14.56
C GLN A 406 0.54 -21.06 15.08
N LYS A 407 1.45 -20.42 15.83
CA LYS A 407 2.59 -21.06 16.49
C LYS A 407 2.27 -21.61 17.89
N ASN A 408 1.03 -21.49 18.36
CA ASN A 408 0.60 -21.82 19.74
C ASN A 408 1.37 -21.00 20.80
N GLN A 409 1.70 -19.75 20.49
CA GLN A 409 2.26 -18.80 21.45
C GLN A 409 1.13 -17.94 22.03
N ASP A 410 0.13 -18.60 22.63
CA ASP A 410 -1.18 -18.00 22.90
C ASP A 410 -1.11 -16.69 23.69
N PHE A 411 -0.32 -16.65 24.78
CA PHE A 411 -0.15 -15.42 25.56
C PHE A 411 0.48 -14.27 24.75
N VAL A 412 1.59 -14.54 24.06
CA VAL A 412 2.30 -13.51 23.26
C VAL A 412 1.42 -13.07 22.08
N ALA A 413 0.67 -13.99 21.49
CA ALA A 413 -0.29 -13.69 20.45
C ALA A 413 -1.44 -12.80 20.96
N ASP A 414 -1.91 -13.00 22.20
CA ASP A 414 -2.93 -12.16 22.82
C ASP A 414 -2.42 -10.75 23.08
N VAL A 415 -1.18 -10.61 23.58
CA VAL A 415 -0.51 -9.30 23.72
C VAL A 415 -0.39 -8.63 22.36
N ALA A 416 0.01 -9.37 21.33
CA ALA A 416 0.11 -8.86 19.96
C ALA A 416 -1.25 -8.42 19.39
N ARG A 417 -2.33 -9.17 19.64
CA ARG A 417 -3.68 -8.79 19.23
C ARG A 417 -4.12 -7.50 19.92
N PHE A 418 -3.83 -7.36 21.22
CA PHE A 418 -4.12 -6.16 21.98
C PHE A 418 -3.35 -4.94 21.48
N GLU A 419 -2.01 -5.01 21.40
CA GLU A 419 -1.19 -3.89 20.91
C GLU A 419 -1.57 -3.52 19.47
N ALA A 420 -1.79 -4.49 18.58
CA ALA A 420 -2.21 -4.22 17.20
C ALA A 420 -3.56 -3.49 17.12
N ALA A 421 -4.53 -3.83 17.98
CA ALA A 421 -5.83 -3.17 18.02
C ALA A 421 -5.73 -1.75 18.60
N VAL A 422 -4.84 -1.50 19.55
CA VAL A 422 -4.57 -0.17 20.12
C VAL A 422 -3.85 0.73 19.12
N MET A 423 -2.84 0.21 18.41
CA MET A 423 -2.03 0.98 17.46
C MET A 423 -2.76 1.22 16.12
N HIS A 424 -3.62 0.29 15.72
CA HIS A 424 -4.46 0.39 14.52
C HIS A 424 -5.92 0.08 14.86
N PRO A 425 -6.60 0.98 15.60
CA PRO A 425 -7.99 0.79 15.93
C PRO A 425 -8.85 0.87 14.66
N LEU A 426 -10.00 0.19 14.70
CA LEU A 426 -10.98 0.30 13.64
C LEU A 426 -11.47 1.76 13.54
N PRO A 427 -11.69 2.31 12.34
CA PRO A 427 -12.21 3.67 12.19
C PRO A 427 -13.52 3.84 12.96
N ALA A 428 -13.69 4.99 13.62
CA ALA A 428 -14.91 5.32 14.33
C ALA A 428 -16.12 5.29 13.37
N ASP A 429 -17.20 4.60 13.77
CA ASP A 429 -18.48 4.70 13.06
C ASP A 429 -19.19 6.00 13.45
N LEU A 430 -18.81 7.09 12.79
CA LEU A 430 -19.35 8.43 13.07
C LEU A 430 -20.86 8.52 12.93
N ASN A 431 -21.51 7.66 12.13
CA ASN A 431 -22.97 7.66 12.02
C ASN A 431 -23.60 7.11 13.30
N THR A 432 -23.12 5.94 13.72
CA THR A 432 -23.52 5.32 14.97
C THR A 432 -23.26 6.24 16.15
N LEU A 433 -22.07 6.84 16.25
CA LEU A 433 -21.70 7.76 17.32
C LEU A 433 -22.57 9.03 17.33
N SER A 434 -23.00 9.52 16.16
CA SER A 434 -23.91 10.67 16.08
C SER A 434 -25.33 10.36 16.59
N LEU A 435 -25.72 9.07 16.65
CA LEU A 435 -27.03 8.61 17.12
C LEU A 435 -27.04 8.28 18.62
N VAL A 436 -25.87 8.24 19.27
CA VAL A 436 -25.73 7.92 20.71
C VAL A 436 -26.60 8.80 21.62
N PRO A 437 -26.66 10.15 21.45
CA PRO A 437 -27.52 10.99 22.28
C PRO A 437 -29.01 10.63 22.18
N ASP A 438 -29.47 10.24 20.99
CA ASP A 438 -30.84 9.81 20.75
C ASP A 438 -31.11 8.38 21.24
N ALA A 439 -30.08 7.53 21.24
CA ALA A 439 -30.15 6.18 21.79
C ALA A 439 -30.41 6.20 23.30
N PHE A 440 -29.80 7.12 24.05
CA PHE A 440 -30.07 7.29 25.50
C PHE A 440 -31.50 7.69 25.84
N ASN A 441 -32.21 8.32 24.90
CA ASN A 441 -33.62 8.71 25.05
C ASN A 441 -34.60 7.61 24.60
N THR A 442 -34.10 6.42 24.24
CA THR A 442 -34.90 5.32 23.72
C THR A 442 -35.26 4.33 24.83
N GLU A 443 -36.48 3.81 24.81
CA GLU A 443 -36.94 2.83 25.80
C GLU A 443 -36.12 1.52 25.69
N PRO A 444 -35.66 0.92 26.82
CA PRO A 444 -34.83 -0.30 26.79
C PRO A 444 -35.51 -1.53 26.19
N ASP A 445 -36.84 -1.54 26.07
CA ASP A 445 -37.64 -2.64 25.51
C ASP A 445 -37.68 -2.65 23.97
N MET A 446 -37.04 -1.68 23.31
CA MET A 446 -36.84 -1.70 21.86
C MET A 446 -35.84 -2.79 21.43
N THR A 447 -35.84 -3.13 20.14
CA THR A 447 -34.81 -3.99 19.57
C THR A 447 -33.50 -3.21 19.44
N TRP A 448 -32.45 -3.71 20.08
CA TRP A 448 -31.08 -3.19 19.98
C TRP A 448 -30.26 -4.10 19.10
N ILE A 449 -29.28 -3.54 18.41
CA ILE A 449 -28.38 -4.28 17.52
C ILE A 449 -26.92 -3.94 17.81
N ARG A 450 -26.04 -4.92 17.57
CA ARG A 450 -24.58 -4.71 17.59
C ARG A 450 -24.17 -3.83 16.39
N THR A 451 -23.28 -2.87 16.61
CA THR A 451 -22.73 -2.02 15.53
C THR A 451 -21.39 -2.57 15.03
N GLU A 452 -20.82 -1.90 14.01
CA GLU A 452 -19.46 -2.14 13.55
C GLU A 452 -18.42 -1.36 14.39
N ASN A 453 -18.84 -0.55 15.38
CA ASN A 453 -17.93 0.31 16.12
C ASN A 453 -17.09 -0.50 17.11
N GLY A 454 -15.80 -0.65 16.81
CA GLY A 454 -14.83 -1.29 17.69
C GLY A 454 -14.70 -2.80 17.53
N GLU A 455 -13.64 -3.31 18.15
CA GLU A 455 -13.19 -4.69 18.06
C GLU A 455 -13.25 -5.35 19.44
N LEU A 456 -13.68 -6.62 19.47
CA LEU A 456 -13.70 -7.41 20.70
C LEU A 456 -12.48 -8.32 20.74
N LEU A 457 -11.75 -8.27 21.84
CA LEU A 457 -10.57 -9.07 22.10
C LEU A 457 -10.84 -9.99 23.28
N ASP A 458 -10.84 -11.30 23.04
CA ASP A 458 -10.84 -12.32 24.08
C ASP A 458 -9.38 -12.63 24.44
N LEU A 459 -8.95 -12.17 25.62
CA LEU A 459 -7.55 -12.20 26.08
C LEU A 459 -7.42 -13.13 27.29
N ALA A 460 -6.37 -13.95 27.29
CA ALA A 460 -6.06 -14.84 28.41
C ALA A 460 -5.50 -14.14 29.66
N PHE A 461 -5.42 -12.80 29.67
CA PHE A 461 -4.86 -11.99 30.75
C PHE A 461 -5.69 -10.74 31.03
N ASP A 462 -5.48 -10.16 32.22
CA ASP A 462 -6.08 -8.88 32.59
C ASP A 462 -5.22 -7.71 32.09
N VAL A 463 -5.83 -6.79 31.34
CA VAL A 463 -5.11 -5.69 30.67
C VAL A 463 -4.54 -4.67 31.65
N PRO A 464 -5.26 -4.20 32.70
CA PRO A 464 -4.68 -3.34 33.73
C PRO A 464 -3.46 -3.97 34.41
N GLU A 465 -3.52 -5.27 34.73
CA GLU A 465 -2.40 -6.00 35.30
C GLU A 465 -1.20 -6.06 34.34
N LEU A 466 -1.44 -6.36 33.06
CA LEU A 466 -0.38 -6.32 32.03
C LEU A 466 0.26 -4.93 31.95
N LEU A 467 -0.53 -3.86 31.91
CA LEU A 467 -0.01 -2.49 31.84
C LEU A 467 0.83 -2.14 33.07
N GLU A 468 0.41 -2.56 34.28
CA GLU A 468 1.19 -2.35 35.51
C GLU A 468 2.51 -3.15 35.47
N GLN A 469 2.49 -4.39 34.99
CA GLN A 469 3.69 -5.22 34.85
C GLN A 469 4.69 -4.64 33.84
N LEU A 470 4.21 -4.20 32.67
CA LEU A 470 5.01 -3.54 31.64
C LEU A 470 5.66 -2.25 32.18
N LEU A 471 4.89 -1.41 32.87
CA LEU A 471 5.40 -0.16 33.45
C LEU A 471 6.40 -0.40 34.61
N SER A 472 6.27 -1.51 35.33
CA SER A 472 7.13 -1.84 36.48
C SER A 472 8.35 -2.68 36.14
N GLN A 473 8.53 -3.09 34.87
CA GLN A 473 9.59 -3.99 34.40
C GLN A 473 9.68 -5.29 35.22
N GLN A 474 8.55 -5.74 35.78
CA GLN A 474 8.48 -7.00 36.50
C GLN A 474 8.32 -8.17 35.52
N SER A 475 8.64 -9.39 35.98
CA SER A 475 8.52 -10.59 35.16
C SER A 475 7.08 -10.77 34.67
N LEU A 476 6.87 -10.68 33.35
CA LEU A 476 5.58 -10.72 32.64
C LEU A 476 4.91 -12.10 32.59
N LEU A 477 5.14 -12.97 33.59
CA LEU A 477 4.46 -14.27 33.65
C LEU A 477 3.18 -14.08 34.48
N PRO A 478 2.00 -14.01 33.86
CA PRO A 478 0.77 -13.84 34.63
C PRO A 478 0.52 -15.12 35.44
N GLU A 479 0.36 -14.99 36.74
CA GLU A 479 -0.18 -16.07 37.57
C GLU A 479 -1.64 -16.28 37.16
N GLN A 480 -1.91 -17.27 36.29
CA GLN A 480 -3.27 -17.73 35.89
C GLN A 480 -4.35 -16.64 35.99
N CYS A 481 -4.26 -15.60 35.16
CA CYS A 481 -5.28 -14.57 35.12
C CYS A 481 -6.61 -15.15 34.62
N VAL A 482 -7.70 -14.60 35.16
CA VAL A 482 -9.04 -14.86 34.61
C VAL A 482 -9.09 -14.16 33.25
N GLY A 483 -9.42 -14.88 32.19
CA GLY A 483 -9.51 -14.29 30.85
C GLY A 483 -10.48 -13.11 30.84
N THR A 484 -10.08 -12.01 30.20
CA THR A 484 -10.83 -10.76 30.10
C THR A 484 -11.22 -10.53 28.64
N VAL A 485 -12.46 -10.13 28.40
CA VAL A 485 -12.86 -9.63 27.09
C VAL A 485 -12.85 -8.12 27.10
N LEU A 486 -12.12 -7.53 26.14
CA LEU A 486 -11.97 -6.10 25.98
C LEU A 486 -12.65 -5.64 24.69
N ALA A 487 -13.39 -4.53 24.73
CA ALA A 487 -13.74 -3.79 23.53
C ALA A 487 -12.75 -2.64 23.32
N VAL A 488 -12.17 -2.57 22.13
CA VAL A 488 -11.30 -1.47 21.66
C VAL A 488 -12.10 -0.64 20.67
N VAL A 489 -12.43 0.60 21.02
CA VAL A 489 -13.33 1.47 20.24
C VAL A 489 -12.63 2.79 19.89
N SER A 490 -12.87 3.30 18.68
CA SER A 490 -12.51 4.68 18.35
C SER A 490 -13.70 5.60 18.61
N LEU A 491 -13.44 6.70 19.30
CA LEU A 491 -14.41 7.74 19.63
C LEU A 491 -14.49 8.79 18.51
N ALA A 492 -15.52 9.65 18.56
CA ALA A 492 -15.81 10.61 17.50
C ALA A 492 -14.73 11.69 17.35
N ASP A 493 -13.98 11.97 18.41
CA ASP A 493 -12.83 12.89 18.44
C ASP A 493 -11.51 12.21 18.03
N GLY A 494 -11.55 10.91 17.75
CA GLY A 494 -10.38 10.10 17.41
C GLY A 494 -9.65 9.52 18.61
N GLU A 495 -10.11 9.75 19.84
CA GLU A 495 -9.57 9.08 21.02
C GLU A 495 -9.92 7.58 21.04
N LEU A 496 -9.12 6.79 21.76
CA LEU A 496 -9.31 5.36 21.93
C LEU A 496 -10.02 5.07 23.26
N GLY A 497 -11.11 4.32 23.21
CA GLY A 497 -11.76 3.74 24.39
C GLY A 497 -11.38 2.27 24.56
N LEU A 498 -11.08 1.88 25.80
CA LEU A 498 -10.84 0.49 26.19
C LEU A 498 -11.87 0.10 27.27
N LEU A 499 -12.71 -0.89 26.97
CA LEU A 499 -13.80 -1.30 27.86
C LEU A 499 -13.64 -2.76 28.25
N SER A 500 -13.45 -3.02 29.54
CA SER A 500 -13.57 -4.38 30.08
C SER A 500 -15.04 -4.78 30.12
N LEU A 501 -15.37 -5.94 29.55
CA LEU A 501 -16.73 -6.42 29.41
C LEU A 501 -17.02 -7.56 30.39
N SER A 502 -18.21 -7.56 30.99
CA SER A 502 -18.68 -8.75 31.70
C SER A 502 -18.89 -9.93 30.74
N PRO A 503 -18.97 -11.17 31.25
CA PRO A 503 -19.35 -12.33 30.43
C PRO A 503 -20.72 -12.18 29.74
N ALA A 504 -21.65 -11.44 30.35
CA ALA A 504 -22.97 -11.19 29.78
C ALA A 504 -22.88 -10.24 28.57
N ALA A 505 -22.21 -9.09 28.74
CA ALA A 505 -21.98 -8.13 27.65
C ALA A 505 -21.17 -8.77 26.50
N THR A 506 -20.14 -9.54 26.82
CA THR A 506 -19.35 -10.31 25.85
C THR A 506 -20.23 -11.20 24.98
N LYS A 507 -21.07 -12.03 25.61
CA LYS A 507 -21.95 -12.94 24.88
C LYS A 507 -22.91 -12.20 23.96
N GLN A 508 -23.39 -11.03 24.38
CA GLN A 508 -24.26 -10.19 23.56
C GLN A 508 -23.53 -9.56 22.37
N LEU A 509 -22.27 -9.17 22.51
CA LEU A 509 -21.52 -8.51 21.44
C LEU A 509 -20.80 -9.49 20.49
N GLN A 510 -20.73 -10.79 20.83
CA GLN A 510 -20.19 -11.83 19.95
C GLN A 510 -21.05 -12.13 18.71
N VAL A 511 -22.27 -11.62 18.64
CA VAL A 511 -23.16 -11.70 17.46
C VAL A 511 -22.61 -10.87 16.30
N ALA A 512 -23.07 -11.07 15.06
CA ALA A 512 -22.59 -10.25 13.93
C ALA A 512 -23.14 -8.81 14.01
N PRO A 513 -22.46 -7.79 13.45
CA PRO A 513 -23.02 -6.45 13.33
C PRO A 513 -24.39 -6.47 12.63
N GLY A 514 -25.35 -5.72 13.16
CA GLY A 514 -26.76 -5.71 12.74
C GLY A 514 -27.62 -6.79 13.39
N GLU A 515 -27.05 -7.77 14.10
CA GLU A 515 -27.81 -8.76 14.86
C GLU A 515 -28.28 -8.21 16.20
N SER A 516 -29.40 -8.74 16.68
CA SER A 516 -30.06 -8.25 17.89
C SER A 516 -29.30 -8.58 19.17
N VAL A 517 -29.31 -7.62 20.10
CA VAL A 517 -28.71 -7.70 21.43
C VAL A 517 -29.83 -7.67 22.48
N ASP A 518 -29.78 -8.61 23.43
CA ASP A 518 -30.72 -8.69 24.56
C ASP A 518 -30.18 -7.89 25.75
N LEU A 519 -30.78 -6.73 26.01
CA LEU A 519 -30.39 -5.88 27.15
C LEU A 519 -30.81 -6.43 28.51
N SER A 520 -31.78 -7.35 28.55
CA SER A 520 -32.35 -7.83 29.83
C SER A 520 -31.38 -8.69 30.64
N VAL A 521 -30.26 -9.11 30.03
CA VAL A 521 -29.22 -9.90 30.67
C VAL A 521 -27.99 -9.09 31.09
N LEU A 522 -27.95 -7.79 30.79
CA LEU A 522 -26.85 -6.89 31.14
C LEU A 522 -27.03 -6.33 32.57
N GLU A 523 -25.93 -6.06 33.26
CA GLU A 523 -25.96 -5.44 34.59
C GLU A 523 -26.32 -3.95 34.52
N ASP A 524 -26.72 -3.39 35.67
CA ASP A 524 -27.11 -1.98 35.78
C ASP A 524 -25.94 -1.06 35.37
N GLY A 525 -26.13 -0.30 34.28
CA GLY A 525 -25.14 0.64 33.75
C GLY A 525 -24.25 0.09 32.62
N GLU A 526 -24.19 -1.23 32.43
CA GLU A 526 -23.43 -1.81 31.31
C GLU A 526 -24.03 -1.42 29.96
N TRP A 527 -25.36 -1.48 29.84
CA TRP A 527 -26.02 -1.08 28.59
C TRP A 527 -25.72 0.39 28.25
N SER A 528 -25.69 1.28 29.24
CA SER A 528 -25.35 2.70 29.05
C SER A 528 -23.94 2.87 28.52
N LEU A 529 -22.99 2.09 29.04
CA LEU A 529 -21.60 2.10 28.59
C LEU A 529 -21.47 1.63 27.14
N LEU A 530 -22.17 0.55 26.77
CA LEU A 530 -22.19 0.05 25.40
C LEU A 530 -22.81 1.06 24.42
N VAL A 531 -23.86 1.76 24.83
CA VAL A 531 -24.48 2.84 24.03
C VAL A 531 -23.55 4.04 23.91
N GLU A 532 -22.94 4.48 25.01
CA GLU A 532 -22.01 5.63 25.03
C GLU A 532 -20.88 5.48 24.01
N HIS A 533 -20.34 4.27 23.91
CA HIS A 533 -19.24 3.94 23.01
C HIS A 533 -19.73 3.44 21.64
N GLY A 534 -21.02 3.55 21.37
CA GLY A 534 -21.63 3.19 20.10
C GLY A 534 -21.48 1.72 19.73
N LEU A 535 -21.27 0.79 20.68
CA LEU A 535 -21.18 -0.66 20.43
C LEU A 535 -22.55 -1.27 20.10
N ILE A 536 -23.62 -0.62 20.59
CA ILE A 536 -25.01 -0.98 20.30
C ILE A 536 -25.85 0.27 20.03
N ILE A 537 -26.87 0.13 19.18
CA ILE A 537 -27.88 1.18 18.94
C ILE A 537 -29.27 0.55 18.73
N PRO A 538 -30.35 1.33 18.85
CA PRO A 538 -31.69 0.87 18.48
C PRO A 538 -31.78 0.51 16.99
N ALA A 539 -32.34 -0.65 16.67
CA ALA A 539 -32.45 -1.18 15.30
C ALA A 539 -33.16 -0.22 14.33
N ARG A 540 -34.07 0.63 14.84
CA ARG A 540 -34.80 1.63 14.06
C ARG A 540 -33.92 2.71 13.43
N TYR A 541 -32.64 2.81 13.82
CA TYR A 541 -31.70 3.79 13.29
C TYR A 541 -30.83 3.26 12.14
N CYS A 542 -30.93 1.96 11.81
CA CYS A 542 -30.18 1.32 10.73
C CYS A 542 -30.98 1.16 9.43
#